data_AF-A0A2M8WKS6-F1
#
_entry.id   AF-A0A2M8WKS6-F1
#
_cell.length_a   1.000
_cell.length_b   1.000
_cell.length_c   1.000
_cell.angle_alpha   90.00
_cell.angle_beta   90.00
_cell.angle_gamma   90.00
#
_symmetry.space_group_name_H-M   'P 1'
#
loop_
_entity.id
_entity.type
_entity.pdbx_description
1 polymer ?
#
loop_
_entity_poly.entity_id
_entity_poly.type
_entity_poly.pdbx_seq_one_letter_code
_entity_poly.pdbx_strand_id
1 'polypeptide(L)' 'MIVYSHRFTGVLQQMVVELGLDMILSDENSPVSLTDNEAMLTDVANGMGVDLKKVAAANGSVLFKFQRRQ' A
#
# COMPACT_ATOMS: atom_id res chain seq x y z
N MET A 1 11.30 -6.98 9.15
CA MET A 1 10.73 -5.87 9.94
C MET A 1 9.21 -6.01 9.93
N ILE A 2 8.63 -6.54 11.01
CA ILE A 2 7.23 -7.05 11.05
C ILE A 2 6.27 -6.04 11.72
N VAL A 3 6.79 -4.93 12.27
CA VAL A 3 6.04 -4.02 13.16
C VAL A 3 4.94 -3.21 12.43
N TYR A 4 5.01 -3.07 11.11
CA TYR A 4 4.00 -2.32 10.35
C TYR A 4 2.75 -3.13 10.00
N SER A 5 2.77 -4.47 10.02
CA SER A 5 1.70 -5.26 9.38
C SER A 5 0.33 -5.07 10.03
N HIS A 6 0.22 -5.13 11.37
CA HIS A 6 -1.08 -5.12 12.04
C HIS A 6 -1.82 -3.77 11.97
N ARG A 7 -1.11 -2.65 12.09
CA ARG A 7 -1.74 -1.33 11.97
C ARG A 7 -2.03 -0.99 10.51
N PHE A 8 -1.13 -1.38 9.63
CA PHE A 8 -1.28 -1.14 8.20
C PHE A 8 -2.49 -1.87 7.62
N THR A 9 -2.67 -3.16 7.94
CA THR A 9 -3.82 -3.93 7.46
C THR A 9 -5.15 -3.36 7.95
N GLY A 10 -5.24 -2.94 9.22
CA GLY A 10 -6.45 -2.31 9.76
C GLY A 10 -6.81 -0.99 9.05
N VAL A 11 -5.81 -0.13 8.83
CA VAL A 11 -6.02 1.14 8.09
C VAL A 11 -6.37 0.87 6.63
N LEU A 12 -5.74 -0.12 5.99
CA LEU A 12 -6.04 -0.52 4.63
C LEU A 12 -7.47 -1.06 4.50
N GLN A 13 -7.91 -1.85 5.49
CA GLN A 13 -9.25 -2.42 5.52
C GLN A 13 -10.30 -1.32 5.63
N GLN A 14 -10.11 -0.41 6.60
CA GLN A 14 -11.05 0.68 6.82
C GLN A 14 -11.11 1.63 5.61
N MET A 15 -9.96 2.06 5.08
CA MET A 15 -9.95 3.05 4.00
C MET A 15 -10.35 2.47 2.65
N VAL A 16 -9.77 1.33 2.25
CA VAL A 16 -9.94 0.80 0.89
C VAL A 16 -11.15 -0.10 0.76
N VAL A 17 -11.38 -0.97 1.75
CA VAL A 17 -12.47 -1.95 1.69
C VAL A 17 -13.78 -1.34 2.15
N GLU A 18 -13.79 -0.77 3.36
CA GLU A 18 -15.02 -0.28 4.00
C GLU A 18 -15.48 1.07 3.42
N LEU A 19 -14.57 2.05 3.31
CA LEU A 19 -14.89 3.38 2.78
C LEU A 19 -14.78 3.48 1.25
N GLY A 20 -14.17 2.50 0.58
CA GLY A 20 -14.01 2.49 -0.87
C GLY A 20 -13.06 3.57 -1.40
N LEU A 21 -12.16 4.07 -0.56
CA LEU A 21 -11.18 5.10 -0.91
C LEU A 21 -9.91 4.49 -1.49
N ASP A 22 -9.24 5.25 -2.35
CA ASP A 22 -7.90 4.90 -2.79
C ASP A 22 -6.87 5.30 -1.71
N MET A 23 -5.95 4.39 -1.39
CA MET A 23 -4.81 4.68 -0.52
C MET A 23 -3.53 4.74 -1.35
N ILE A 24 -2.72 5.79 -1.17
CA ILE A 24 -1.43 5.95 -1.82
C ILE A 24 -0.34 5.98 -0.76
N LEU A 25 0.67 5.13 -0.92
CA LEU A 25 1.91 5.16 -0.13
C LEU A 25 3.04 5.77 -0.96
N SER A 26 3.79 6.67 -0.33
CA SER A 26 5.02 7.28 -0.84
C SER A 26 6.16 7.08 0.15
N ASP A 27 7.39 6.90 -0.34
CA ASP A 27 8.57 6.77 0.50
C ASP A 27 9.32 8.10 0.74
N GLU A 28 8.82 9.22 0.23
CA GLU A 28 9.47 10.55 0.29
C GLU A 28 9.94 10.97 1.70
N ASN A 29 9.26 10.52 2.75
CA ASN A 29 9.59 10.81 4.14
C ASN A 29 9.73 9.54 4.99
N SER A 30 9.91 8.38 4.34
CA SER A 30 10.00 7.09 5.00
C SER A 30 11.47 6.68 5.14
N PRO A 31 11.92 6.22 6.32
CA PRO A 31 13.23 5.59 6.47
C PRO A 31 13.30 4.19 5.80
N VAL A 32 12.19 3.74 5.20
CA VAL A 32 12.00 2.41 4.63
C VAL A 32 11.58 2.54 3.17
N SER A 33 12.36 1.91 2.28
CA SER A 33 12.04 1.77 0.86
C SER A 33 10.78 0.94 0.66
N LEU A 34 9.79 1.51 -0.03
CA LEU A 34 8.58 0.75 -0.39
C LEU A 34 8.87 -0.30 -1.45
N THR A 35 9.85 -0.06 -2.32
CA THR A 35 10.31 -1.03 -3.32
C THR A 35 10.87 -2.29 -2.67
N ASP A 36 11.63 -2.14 -1.58
CA ASP A 36 12.19 -3.29 -0.85
C ASP A 36 11.11 -4.11 -0.12
N ASN A 37 9.94 -3.51 0.12
CA ASN A 37 8.80 -4.15 0.78
C ASN A 37 7.66 -4.49 -0.17
N GLU A 38 7.88 -4.39 -1.48
CA GLU A 38 6.86 -4.63 -2.50
C GLU A 38 6.20 -6.01 -2.36
N ALA A 39 7.00 -7.05 -2.12
CA ALA A 39 6.49 -8.41 -1.96
C ALA A 39 5.47 -8.47 -0.80
N MET A 40 5.81 -7.88 0.35
CA MET A 40 4.91 -7.79 1.50
C MET A 40 3.65 -6.98 1.17
N LEU A 41 3.77 -5.85 0.50
CA LEU A 41 2.62 -5.02 0.10
C LEU A 41 1.68 -5.77 -0.84
N THR A 42 2.25 -6.55 -1.77
CA THR A 42 1.52 -7.40 -2.71
C THR A 42 0.80 -8.53 -1.99
N ASP A 43 1.46 -9.21 -1.04
CA ASP A 43 0.86 -10.27 -0.24
C ASP A 43 -0.29 -9.75 0.62
N VAL A 44 -0.13 -8.57 1.23
CA VAL A 44 -1.20 -7.90 2.00
C VAL A 44 -2.37 -7.55 1.09
N ALA A 45 -2.12 -6.95 -0.09
CA ALA A 45 -3.17 -6.61 -1.03
C ALA A 45 -3.96 -7.86 -1.47
N ASN A 46 -3.25 -8.95 -1.79
CA ASN A 46 -3.83 -10.22 -2.18
C ASN A 46 -4.65 -10.85 -1.05
N GLY A 47 -4.12 -10.88 0.16
CA GLY A 47 -4.82 -11.42 1.34
C GLY A 47 -6.10 -10.66 1.67
N MET A 48 -6.16 -9.37 1.31
CA MET A 48 -7.33 -8.51 1.53
C MET A 48 -8.25 -8.39 0.32
N GLY A 49 -7.92 -9.02 -0.81
CA GLY A 49 -8.71 -8.94 -2.04
C GLY A 49 -8.78 -7.53 -2.65
N VAL A 50 -7.73 -6.72 -2.45
CA VAL A 50 -7.60 -5.37 -3.03
C VAL A 50 -6.53 -5.35 -4.12
N ASP A 51 -6.60 -4.38 -5.02
CA ASP A 51 -5.63 -4.24 -6.11
C ASP A 51 -4.52 -3.27 -5.72
N LEU A 52 -3.28 -3.68 -5.97
CA LEU A 52 -2.08 -2.87 -5.81
C LEU A 52 -1.54 -2.44 -7.17
N LYS A 53 -1.36 -1.13 -7.38
CA LYS A 53 -0.74 -0.56 -8.57
C LYS A 53 0.48 0.26 -8.19
N LYS A 54 1.57 0.10 -8.94
CA LYS A 54 2.71 1.02 -8.88
C LYS A 54 2.46 2.21 -9.78
N VAL A 55 2.76 3.41 -9.28
CA VAL A 55 2.62 4.67 -10.02
C VAL A 55 3.93 5.43 -9.89
N ALA A 56 4.46 5.94 -10.99
CA ALA A 56 5.63 6.81 -10.95
C ALA A 56 5.24 8.18 -10.37
N ALA A 57 5.99 8.65 -9.37
CA ALA A 57 5.86 10.00 -8.84
C ALA A 57 6.60 11.02 -9.72
N ALA A 58 6.19 12.28 -9.66
CA ALA A 58 6.80 13.37 -10.43
C ALA A 58 8.26 13.66 -10.05
N ASN A 59 8.69 13.26 -8.85
CA ASN A 59 10.06 13.40 -8.34
C ASN A 59 10.95 12.17 -8.61
N GLY A 60 10.45 11.18 -9.37
CA GLY A 60 11.18 9.95 -9.67
C GLY A 60 11.04 8.83 -8.64
N SER A 61 10.31 9.06 -7.54
CA SER A 61 9.96 8.00 -6.58
C SER A 61 8.86 7.06 -7.11
N VAL A 62 8.67 5.92 -6.46
CA VAL A 62 7.60 4.96 -6.76
C VAL A 62 6.51 5.05 -5.70
N LEU A 63 5.27 5.25 -6.14
CA LEU A 63 4.10 5.23 -5.29
C LEU A 63 3.39 3.88 -5.41
N PHE A 64 2.81 3.43 -4.30
CA PHE A 64 1.99 2.23 -4.25
C PHE A 64 0.55 2.62 -3.95
N LYS A 65 -0.32 2.40 -4.94
CA LYS A 65 -1.75 2.69 -4.85
C LYS A 65 -2.54 1.41 -4.58
N PHE A 66 -3.27 1.39 -3.47
CA PHE A 66 -4.26 0.36 -3.16
C PHE A 66 -5.65 0.86 -3.53
N GLN A 67 -6.43 0.01 -4.19
CA GLN A 67 -7.83 0.29 -4.53
C GLN A 67 -8.68 -0.98 -4.39
N ARG A 68 -9.99 -0.83 -4.24
CA ARG A 68 -10.89 -1.97 -4.19
C ARG A 68 -10.89 -2.72 -5.52
N ARG A 69 -10.79 -4.05 -5.48
CA ARG A 69 -10.96 -4.91 -6.65
C ARG A 69 -12.43 -4.83 -7.06
N GLN A 70 -12.69 -4.41 -8.30
CA GLN A 70 -14.04 -4.30 -8.85
C GLN A 70 -14.67 -5.67 -9.10
#